data_AF-A0A830ED65-F1
#
_entry.id   AF-A0A830ED65-F1
#
_cell.length_a   1.000
_cell.length_b   1.000
_cell.length_c   1.000
_cell.angle_alpha   90.00
_cell.angle_beta   90.00
_cell.angle_gamma   90.00
#
_symmetry.space_group_name_H-M   'P 1'
#
loop_
_entity.id
_entity.type
_entity.pdbx_description
1 polymer ?
#
loop_
_entity_poly.entity_id
_entity_poly.type
_entity_poly.pdbx_seq_one_letter_code
_entity_poly.pdbx_strand_id
1 'polypeptide(L)' 'MAVMLSSRPREVVSIIGDKELRLYVEIALDLHEFQYNGLGSEVSRYTNEELVRKDMVEVINIIRSSLKNKF' A
#
# COMPACT_ATOMS: atom_id res chain seq x y z
N MET A 1 2.71 17.40 -1.20
CA MET A 1 1.57 17.19 -0.28
C MET A 1 1.14 15.72 -0.11
N ALA A 2 1.94 14.71 -0.54
CA ALA A 2 1.61 13.29 -0.31
C ALA A 2 1.95 12.79 1.11
N VAL A 3 3.04 13.30 1.71
CA VAL A 3 3.58 12.84 3.00
C VAL A 3 2.62 13.03 4.19
N MET A 4 1.76 14.06 4.16
CA MET A 4 0.88 14.37 5.30
C MET A 4 -0.37 13.49 5.33
N LEU A 5 -0.81 12.95 4.18
CA LEU A 5 -1.94 12.01 4.11
C LEU A 5 -1.51 10.57 4.44
N SER A 6 -0.22 10.24 4.33
CA SER A 6 0.31 8.89 4.57
C SER A 6 0.56 8.54 6.04
N SER A 7 0.61 9.51 6.95
CA SER A 7 0.87 9.26 8.38
C SER A 7 -0.34 8.71 9.15
N ARG A 8 -1.55 9.16 8.83
CA ARG A 8 -2.78 8.76 9.56
C ARG A 8 -3.08 7.26 9.46
N PRO A 9 -3.04 6.62 8.28
CA PRO A 9 -3.26 5.19 8.17
C PRO A 9 -2.22 4.40 8.97
N ARG A 10 -0.93 4.81 8.92
CA ARG A 10 0.16 4.17 9.67
C ARG A 10 -0.06 4.21 11.18
N GLU A 11 -0.49 5.34 11.72
CA GLU A 11 -0.82 5.47 13.15
C GLU A 11 -1.94 4.51 13.55
N VAL A 12 -3.04 4.51 12.79
CA VAL A 12 -4.23 3.69 13.09
C VAL A 12 -3.89 2.20 13.08
N VAL A 13 -3.22 1.70 12.04
CA VAL A 13 -2.86 0.27 11.99
C VAL A 13 -1.84 -0.12 13.05
N SER A 14 -0.97 0.81 13.45
CA SER A 14 -0.02 0.57 14.53
C SER A 14 -0.71 0.44 15.89
N ILE A 15 -1.85 1.11 16.10
CA ILE A 15 -2.69 0.97 17.30
C ILE A 15 -3.47 -0.35 17.28
N ILE A 16 -4.01 -0.75 16.12
CA ILE A 16 -4.75 -2.01 15.96
C ILE A 16 -3.85 -3.23 16.25
N GLY A 17 -2.57 -3.14 15.91
CA GLY A 17 -1.59 -4.21 16.17
C GLY A 17 -1.68 -5.39 15.20
N ASP A 18 -2.54 -5.30 14.18
CA ASP A 18 -2.63 -6.29 13.11
C ASP A 18 -1.49 -6.08 12.11
N LYS A 19 -0.58 -7.05 12.05
CA LYS A 19 0.61 -7.01 11.19
C LYS A 19 0.28 -7.13 9.71
N GLU A 20 -0.76 -7.88 9.38
CA GLU A 20 -1.20 -8.09 8.01
C GLU A 20 -1.87 -6.82 7.48
N LEU A 21 -2.77 -6.24 8.27
CA LEU A 21 -3.36 -4.94 7.96
C LEU A 21 -2.31 -3.84 7.82
N ARG A 22 -1.28 -3.84 8.67
CA ARG A 22 -0.16 -2.90 8.58
C ARG A 22 0.59 -3.03 7.26
N LEU A 23 0.91 -4.25 6.82
CA LEU A 23 1.55 -4.49 5.53
C LEU A 23 0.73 -3.92 4.38
N TYR A 24 -0.59 -4.13 4.40
CA TYR A 24 -1.47 -3.67 3.34
C TYR A 24 -1.57 -2.15 3.28
N VAL A 25 -1.56 -1.48 4.43
CA VAL A 25 -1.50 -0.03 4.49
C VAL A 25 -0.20 0.50 3.91
N GLU A 26 0.95 -0.11 4.20
CA GLU A 26 2.21 0.31 3.59
C GLU A 26 2.16 0.15 2.06
N ILE A 27 1.70 -0.99 1.54
CA ILE A 27 1.54 -1.21 0.10
C ILE A 27 0.64 -0.15 -0.54
N ALA A 28 -0.50 0.17 0.08
CA ALA A 28 -1.43 1.17 -0.43
C ALA A 28 -0.81 2.58 -0.47
N LEU A 29 -0.04 2.94 0.55
CA LEU A 29 0.67 4.22 0.62
C LEU A 29 1.79 4.30 -0.43
N ASP A 30 2.55 3.23 -0.58
CA ASP A 30 3.61 3.16 -1.58
C ASP A 30 3.04 3.32 -3.00
N LEU A 31 1.94 2.61 -3.33
CA LEU A 31 1.25 2.75 -4.61
C LEU A 31 0.67 4.16 -4.82
N HIS A 32 0.14 4.78 -3.77
CA HIS A 32 -0.32 6.17 -3.83
C HIS A 32 0.84 7.11 -4.16
N GLU A 33 1.99 6.97 -3.51
CA GLU A 33 3.18 7.78 -3.80
C GLU A 33 3.69 7.55 -5.23
N PHE A 34 3.66 6.31 -5.71
CA PHE A 34 4.01 5.97 -7.09
C PHE A 34 3.13 6.69 -8.11
N GLN A 35 1.81 6.76 -7.88
CA GLN A 35 0.87 7.43 -8.78
C GLN A 35 1.23 8.91 -9.02
N TYR A 36 1.75 9.59 -8.00
CA TYR A 36 2.13 11.00 -8.12
C TYR A 36 3.56 11.21 -8.62
N ASN A 37 4.49 10.34 -8.22
CA ASN A 37 5.92 10.60 -8.39
C ASN A 37 6.59 9.73 -9.48
N GLY A 38 5.94 8.66 -9.93
CA GLY A 38 6.51 7.73 -10.91
C GLY A 38 7.69 6.89 -10.40
N LEU A 39 8.39 6.24 -11.32
CA LEU A 39 9.56 5.39 -11.03
C LEU A 39 10.77 6.24 -10.63
N GLY A 40 11.55 5.73 -9.66
CA GLY A 40 12.85 6.31 -9.32
C GLY A 40 12.81 7.70 -8.70
N SER A 41 11.66 8.15 -8.20
CA SER A 41 11.62 9.34 -7.35
C SER A 41 12.33 9.06 -6.02
N GLU A 42 12.97 10.08 -5.43
CA GLU A 42 13.74 9.93 -4.17
C GLU A 42 12.90 9.41 -3.00
N VAL A 43 11.58 9.57 -3.09
CA VAL A 43 10.59 9.16 -2.09
C VAL A 43 9.94 7.82 -2.42
N SER A 44 10.06 7.31 -3.65
CA SER A 44 9.41 6.07 -4.08
C SER A 44 10.27 4.85 -3.75
N ARG A 45 9.66 3.84 -3.14
CA ARG A 45 10.29 2.51 -3.00
C ARG A 45 10.48 1.79 -4.34
N TYR A 46 9.75 2.21 -5.38
CA TYR A 46 9.69 1.48 -6.64
C TYR A 46 10.85 1.87 -7.56
N THR A 47 11.80 0.95 -7.67
CA THR A 47 12.95 1.06 -8.57
C THR A 47 12.67 0.49 -9.97
N ASN A 48 11.58 -0.27 -10.13
CA ASN A 48 11.13 -0.82 -11.41
C ASN A 48 9.63 -1.17 -11.38
N GLU A 49 9.04 -1.36 -12.56
CA GLU A 49 7.62 -1.67 -12.73
C GLU A 49 7.20 -3.03 -12.18
N GLU A 50 8.12 -4.00 -12.11
CA GLU A 50 7.83 -5.34 -11.60
C GLU A 50 7.46 -5.31 -10.11
N LEU A 51 8.09 -4.42 -9.33
CA LEU A 51 7.71 -4.20 -7.93
C LEU A 51 6.31 -3.58 -7.80
N VAL A 52 5.98 -2.61 -8.64
CA VAL A 52 4.63 -2.00 -8.68
C VAL A 52 3.59 -3.08 -9.03
N ARG A 53 3.88 -3.90 -10.04
CA ARG A 53 3.00 -4.97 -10.50
C ARG A 53 2.74 -6.00 -9.39
N LYS A 54 3.77 -6.39 -8.64
CA LYS A 54 3.64 -7.32 -7.50
C LYS A 54 2.73 -6.75 -6.42
N ASP A 55 2.96 -5.51 -6.02
CA ASP A 55 2.17 -4.85 -4.99
C ASP A 55 0.71 -4.65 -5.43
N MET A 56 0.47 -4.32 -6.70
CA MET A 56 -0.88 -4.26 -7.28
C MET A 56 -1.61 -5.60 -7.26
N VAL A 57 -0.93 -6.70 -7.62
CA VAL A 57 -1.51 -8.05 -7.56
C VAL A 57 -1.87 -8.42 -6.13
N GLU A 58 -1.03 -8.07 -5.17
CA GLU A 58 -1.28 -8.32 -3.75
C GLU A 58 -2.56 -7.61 -3.28
N VAL A 59 -2.70 -6.31 -3.58
CA VAL A 59 -3.93 -5.54 -3.29
C VAL A 59 -5.17 -6.21 -3.89
N ILE A 60 -5.11 -6.62 -5.16
CA ILE A 60 -6.23 -7.31 -5.83
C ILE A 60 -6.58 -8.61 -5.13
N ASN A 61 -5.58 -9.41 -4.73
CA ASN A 61 -5.80 -10.68 -4.04
C ASN A 61 -6.48 -10.47 -2.69
N ILE A 62 -6.07 -9.47 -1.93
CA ILE A 62 -6.68 -9.12 -0.63
C ILE A 62 -8.15 -8.73 -0.82
N ILE A 63 -8.42 -7.84 -1.77
CA ILE A 63 -9.79 -7.44 -2.09
C ILE A 63 -10.62 -8.67 -2.46
N ARG A 64 -10.09 -9.56 -3.33
CA ARG A 64 -10.77 -10.80 -3.71
C ARG A 64 -11.06 -11.70 -2.52
N SER A 65 -10.10 -11.88 -1.61
CA SER A 65 -10.27 -12.71 -0.41
C SER A 65 -11.30 -12.11 0.54
N SER A 66 -11.30 -10.78 0.71
CA SER A 66 -12.29 -10.09 1.55
C SER A 66 -13.72 -10.21 1.01
N LEU A 67 -13.89 -10.23 -0.32
CA LEU A 67 -15.19 -10.44 -0.98
C LEU A 67 -15.67 -11.88 -0.89
N LYS A 68 -14.76 -12.86 -0.95
CA LYS A 68 -15.09 -14.29 -0.79
C LYS A 68 -15.54 -14.63 0.63
N ASN A 69 -14.99 -13.96 1.65
CA ASN A 69 -15.35 -14.20 3.05
C ASN A 69 -16.68 -13.55 3.47
N LYS A 70 -17.38 -12.85 2.56
CA LYS A 70 -18.67 -12.18 2.82
C LYS A 70 -19.90 -12.96 2.33
N PHE A 71 -19.71 -14.12 1.71
CA PHE A 71 -20.75 -15.04 1.25
C PHE A 71 -20.41 -16.47 1.70
#